data_AF-A0A0B8P2X8-F1
#
_entry.id   AF-A0A0B8P2X8-F1
#
_cell.length_a   1.000
_cell.length_b   1.000
_cell.length_c   1.000
_cell.angle_alpha   90.00
_cell.angle_beta   90.00
_cell.angle_gamma   90.00
#
_symmetry.space_group_name_H-M   'P 1'
#
loop_
_entity.id
_entity.type
_entity.pdbx_description
1 polymer ?
#
loop_
_entity_poly.entity_id
_entity_poly.type
_entity_poly.pdbx_seq_one_letter_code
_entity_poly.pdbx_strand_id
1 'polypeptide(L)'
;MKQANPLLEKLQTILPTIAKNAAQAEQDRTPPEENIRLLKEIGFFRAFQPKAYGGSEISLPEFADCVAALAGACGGTAWGASLLATHNHQMAMFSKQAQDEFWGDYADATASSSIAPFGKIEETEGGVIFNGDMRWSSGCDHADWAILGFNRFDEDGNKVYCFGVVPRQQYKIVDDWYAAGMKSSGTKTLELRDVFIPEHRIETAKGMMEGYSAGFDLYPDSDIYYTPYRPYFACGFAAIS
;
A
#
# COMPACT_ATOMS: atom_id res chain seq x y z
N MET A 1 -0.29 31.81 -4.89
CA MET A 1 1.07 31.24 -5.01
C MET A 1 0.92 29.73 -4.99
N LYS A 2 1.54 28.98 -5.92
CA LYS A 2 1.57 27.52 -5.78
C LYS A 2 2.34 27.19 -4.50
N GLN A 3 1.74 26.41 -3.61
CA GLN A 3 2.40 25.90 -2.42
C GLN A 3 3.63 25.08 -2.85
N ALA A 4 4.74 25.21 -2.14
CA ALA A 4 5.94 24.43 -2.45
C ALA A 4 5.66 22.95 -2.17
N ASN A 5 6.06 22.06 -3.09
CA ASN A 5 5.95 20.62 -2.93
C ASN A 5 7.37 20.01 -3.00
N PRO A 6 8.08 19.91 -1.85
CA PRO A 6 9.47 19.45 -1.83
C PRO A 6 9.66 18.03 -2.36
N LEU A 7 8.65 17.16 -2.22
CA LEU A 7 8.72 15.80 -2.76
C LEU A 7 8.69 15.82 -4.29
N LEU A 8 7.82 16.64 -4.89
CA LEU A 8 7.76 16.81 -6.33
C LEU A 8 9.06 17.38 -6.91
N GLU A 9 9.68 18.35 -6.24
CA GLU A 9 10.98 18.91 -6.64
C GLU A 9 12.08 17.84 -6.66
N LYS A 10 12.16 17.01 -5.61
CA LYS A 10 13.10 15.87 -5.58
C LYS A 10 12.77 14.85 -6.66
N LEU A 11 11.49 14.53 -6.84
CA LEU A 11 11.03 13.58 -7.85
C LEU A 11 11.46 14.01 -9.26
N GLN A 12 11.32 15.29 -9.60
CA GLN A 12 11.74 15.84 -10.90
C GLN A 12 13.20 15.55 -11.24
N THR A 13 14.08 15.46 -10.23
CA THR A 13 15.50 15.16 -10.45
C THR A 13 15.77 13.72 -10.89
N ILE A 14 14.88 12.77 -10.53
CA ILE A 14 15.02 11.34 -10.84
C ILE A 14 14.15 10.88 -12.01
N LEU A 15 13.15 11.67 -12.44
CA LEU A 15 12.26 11.33 -13.56
C LEU A 15 13.00 10.97 -14.86
N PRO A 16 14.09 11.64 -15.29
CA PRO A 16 14.80 11.27 -16.51
C PRO A 16 15.36 9.84 -16.47
N THR A 17 15.87 9.39 -15.32
CA THR A 17 16.36 8.03 -15.13
C THR A 17 15.22 7.02 -15.16
N ILE A 18 14.11 7.31 -14.45
CA ILE A 18 12.93 6.45 -14.46
C ILE A 18 12.35 6.31 -15.88
N ALA A 19 12.31 7.40 -16.66
CA ALA A 19 11.85 7.40 -18.04
C ALA A 19 12.74 6.53 -18.94
N LYS A 20 14.07 6.61 -18.78
CA LYS A 20 15.01 5.76 -19.51
C LYS A 20 14.80 4.26 -19.20
N ASN A 21 14.39 3.95 -17.97
CA ASN A 21 14.15 2.58 -17.52
C ASN A 21 12.79 2.01 -17.94
N ALA A 22 11.88 2.83 -18.47
CA ALA A 22 10.50 2.41 -18.75
C ALA A 22 10.38 1.23 -19.72
N ALA A 23 11.24 1.17 -20.75
CA ALA A 23 11.25 0.07 -21.71
C ALA A 23 11.68 -1.26 -21.06
N GLN A 24 12.70 -1.22 -20.19
CA GLN A 24 13.16 -2.39 -19.44
C GLN A 24 12.09 -2.85 -18.44
N ALA A 25 11.49 -1.90 -17.71
CA ALA A 25 10.41 -2.18 -16.78
C ALA A 25 9.22 -2.91 -17.44
N GLU A 26 8.86 -2.51 -18.66
CA GLU A 26 7.79 -3.13 -19.44
C GLU A 26 8.16 -4.56 -19.88
N GLN A 27 9.42 -4.82 -20.23
CA GLN A 27 9.92 -6.16 -20.57
C GLN A 27 9.95 -7.09 -19.35
N ASP A 28 10.41 -6.58 -18.21
CA ASP A 28 10.55 -7.35 -16.96
C ASP A 28 9.21 -7.57 -16.26
N ARG A 29 8.18 -6.82 -16.65
CA ARG A 29 6.83 -6.85 -16.06
C ARG A 29 6.84 -6.51 -14.55
N THR A 30 7.80 -5.72 -14.12
CA THR A 30 7.95 -5.21 -12.74
C THR A 30 8.80 -3.92 -12.75
N PRO A 31 8.68 -3.02 -11.76
CA PRO A 31 9.57 -1.87 -11.68
C PRO A 31 11.03 -2.34 -11.47
N PRO A 32 12.01 -1.76 -12.17
CA PRO A 32 13.42 -2.03 -11.90
C PRO A 32 13.80 -1.63 -10.48
N GLU A 33 14.71 -2.40 -9.86
CA GLU A 33 15.27 -2.10 -8.53
C GLU A 33 15.81 -0.67 -8.42
N GLU A 34 16.41 -0.15 -9.49
CA GLU A 34 16.90 1.23 -9.53
C GLU A 34 15.77 2.25 -9.33
N ASN A 35 14.60 2.04 -9.94
CA ASN A 35 13.45 2.93 -9.78
C ASN A 35 12.99 2.94 -8.33
N ILE A 36 12.88 1.76 -7.71
CA ILE A 36 12.45 1.61 -6.32
C ILE A 36 13.45 2.23 -5.36
N ARG A 37 14.76 2.01 -5.56
CA ARG A 37 15.82 2.66 -4.78
C ARG A 37 15.73 4.18 -4.87
N LEU A 38 15.63 4.75 -6.06
CA LEU A 38 15.54 6.20 -6.25
C LEU A 38 14.29 6.79 -5.57
N LEU A 39 13.15 6.10 -5.66
CA LEU A 39 11.92 6.50 -4.98
C LEU A 39 12.04 6.42 -3.44
N LYS A 40 12.72 5.41 -2.90
CA LYS A 40 13.07 5.33 -1.47
C LYS A 40 13.96 6.49 -1.04
N GLU A 41 15.03 6.78 -1.80
CA GLU A 41 16.01 7.84 -1.49
C GLU A 41 15.38 9.24 -1.38
N ILE A 42 14.39 9.56 -2.22
CA ILE A 42 13.69 10.86 -2.14
C ILE A 42 12.58 10.90 -1.07
N GLY A 43 12.25 9.76 -0.47
CA GLY A 43 11.18 9.62 0.53
C GLY A 43 9.78 9.42 -0.04
N PHE A 44 9.62 8.98 -1.30
CA PHE A 44 8.32 8.85 -1.96
C PHE A 44 7.36 7.93 -1.19
N PHE A 45 7.85 6.77 -0.73
CA PHE A 45 7.03 5.79 0.00
C PHE A 45 6.61 6.27 1.39
N ARG A 46 7.29 7.28 1.93
CA ARG A 46 7.03 7.84 3.26
C ARG A 46 6.10 9.05 3.23
N ALA A 47 5.51 9.34 2.06
CA ALA A 47 4.60 10.46 1.86
C ALA A 47 3.46 10.51 2.89
N PHE A 48 2.81 9.36 3.14
CA PHE A 48 1.69 9.25 4.09
C PHE A 48 2.01 8.42 5.34
N GLN A 49 3.28 8.11 5.58
CA GLN A 49 3.70 7.45 6.81
C GLN A 49 3.64 8.46 7.98
N PRO A 50 3.31 8.03 9.21
CA PRO A 50 3.29 8.94 10.35
C PRO A 50 4.68 9.52 10.64
N LYS A 51 4.74 10.79 11.07
CA LYS A 51 5.97 11.45 11.50
C LYS A 51 6.65 10.72 12.66
N ALA A 52 5.88 10.02 13.50
CA ALA A 52 6.41 9.17 14.57
C ALA A 52 7.31 8.03 14.06
N TYR A 53 7.10 7.57 12.82
CA TYR A 53 7.96 6.62 12.11
C TYR A 53 8.82 7.29 11.03
N GLY A 54 8.97 8.62 11.10
CA GLY A 54 9.77 9.46 10.21
C GLY A 54 9.16 9.72 8.82
N GLY A 55 7.85 9.53 8.67
CA GLY A 55 7.15 9.93 7.46
C GLY A 55 6.91 11.43 7.35
N SER A 56 6.37 11.85 6.21
CA SER A 56 6.21 13.26 5.84
C SER A 56 4.80 13.80 6.10
N GLU A 57 3.80 12.92 6.16
CA GLU A 57 2.37 13.28 6.25
C GLU A 57 1.95 14.37 5.26
N ILE A 58 2.39 14.28 4.00
CA ILE A 58 2.02 15.27 2.98
C ILE A 58 0.53 15.17 2.65
N SER A 59 -0.02 16.26 2.12
CA SER A 59 -1.42 16.29 1.74
C SER A 59 -1.71 15.43 0.50
N LEU A 60 -2.97 15.00 0.36
CA LEU A 60 -3.43 14.23 -0.80
C LEU A 60 -3.17 14.94 -2.15
N PRO A 61 -3.40 16.26 -2.31
CA PRO A 61 -3.07 16.97 -3.54
C PRO A 61 -1.56 16.98 -3.85
N GLU A 62 -0.71 17.19 -2.84
CA GLU A 62 0.76 17.17 -3.03
C GLU A 62 1.25 15.81 -3.51
N PHE A 63 0.70 14.73 -2.96
CA PHE A 63 1.02 13.38 -3.42
C PHE A 63 0.47 13.09 -4.82
N ALA A 64 -0.76 13.52 -5.13
CA ALA A 64 -1.36 13.33 -6.45
C ALA A 64 -0.53 14.00 -7.56
N ASP A 65 0.01 15.20 -7.32
CA ASP A 65 0.94 15.88 -8.24
C ASP A 65 2.22 15.04 -8.48
N CYS A 66 2.74 14.40 -7.42
CA CYS A 66 3.91 13.51 -7.52
C CYS A 66 3.58 12.26 -8.34
N VAL A 67 2.44 11.63 -8.10
CA VAL A 67 1.99 10.43 -8.85
C VAL A 67 1.81 10.76 -10.32
N ALA A 68 1.16 11.89 -10.65
CA ALA A 68 0.97 12.34 -12.03
C ALA A 68 2.31 12.60 -12.74
N ALA A 69 3.27 13.25 -12.07
CA ALA A 69 4.60 13.47 -12.62
C ALA A 69 5.37 12.16 -12.86
N LEU A 70 5.31 11.22 -11.91
CA LEU A 70 5.93 9.89 -12.03
C LEU A 70 5.32 9.06 -13.16
N ALA A 71 3.99 9.14 -13.34
CA ALA A 71 3.27 8.45 -14.41
C ALA A 71 3.74 8.90 -15.80
N GLY A 72 4.08 10.18 -15.96
CA GLY A 72 4.66 10.71 -17.19
C GLY A 72 6.03 10.12 -17.55
N ALA A 73 6.78 9.59 -16.58
CA ALA A 73 8.06 8.90 -16.82
C ALA A 73 7.86 7.39 -17.05
N CYS A 74 7.11 6.71 -16.18
CA CYS A 74 6.80 5.28 -16.31
C CYS A 74 5.48 4.94 -15.59
N GLY A 75 4.41 4.76 -16.36
CA GLY A 75 3.05 4.51 -15.82
C GLY A 75 2.95 3.32 -14.85
N GLY A 76 3.54 2.17 -15.18
CA GLY A 76 3.48 1.00 -14.28
C GLY A 76 4.34 1.15 -13.02
N THR A 77 5.47 1.85 -13.08
CA THR A 77 6.23 2.24 -11.88
C THR A 77 5.39 3.17 -11.01
N ALA A 78 4.74 4.18 -11.60
CA ALA A 78 3.87 5.10 -10.87
C ALA A 78 2.71 4.37 -10.20
N TRP A 79 2.08 3.43 -10.90
CA TRP A 79 0.98 2.63 -10.38
C TRP A 79 1.37 1.78 -9.18
N GLY A 80 2.42 0.96 -9.34
CA GLY A 80 2.92 0.13 -8.24
C GLY A 80 3.37 0.99 -7.06
N ALA A 81 4.19 2.01 -7.31
CA ALA A 81 4.74 2.84 -6.25
C ALA A 81 3.68 3.67 -5.52
N SER A 82 2.67 4.17 -6.23
CA SER A 82 1.57 4.91 -5.62
C SER A 82 0.83 4.05 -4.59
N LEU A 83 0.52 2.79 -4.95
CA LEU A 83 -0.13 1.86 -4.02
C LEU A 83 0.76 1.54 -2.81
N LEU A 84 2.05 1.27 -3.02
CA LEU A 84 2.99 1.03 -1.91
C LEU A 84 3.02 2.21 -0.91
N ALA A 85 2.94 3.44 -1.40
CA ALA A 85 2.90 4.64 -0.57
C ALA A 85 1.53 4.88 0.08
N THR A 86 0.42 4.67 -0.62
CA THR A 86 -0.93 4.88 -0.05
C THR A 86 -1.28 3.84 1.01
N HIS A 87 -0.71 2.64 0.94
CA HIS A 87 -0.87 1.66 2.02
C HIS A 87 -0.26 2.11 3.34
N ASN A 88 0.73 3.02 3.35
CA ASN A 88 1.23 3.59 4.62
C ASN A 88 0.18 4.49 5.31
N HIS A 89 -0.73 5.13 4.56
CA HIS A 89 -1.89 5.82 5.14
C HIS A 89 -2.85 4.82 5.78
N GLN A 90 -3.19 3.76 5.06
CA GLN A 90 -4.07 2.70 5.56
C GLN A 90 -3.46 2.02 6.80
N MET A 91 -2.14 1.80 6.80
CA MET A 91 -1.42 1.16 7.89
C MET A 91 -1.45 2.00 9.18
N ALA A 92 -1.48 3.33 9.08
CA ALA A 92 -1.63 4.24 10.21
C ALA A 92 -3.00 4.13 10.91
N MET A 93 -3.99 3.48 10.28
CA MET A 93 -5.31 3.24 10.87
C MET A 93 -5.43 1.92 11.64
N PHE A 94 -4.45 1.02 11.55
CA PHE A 94 -4.42 -0.19 12.36
C PHE A 94 -3.97 0.10 13.80
N SER A 95 -4.00 -0.91 14.66
CA SER A 95 -3.52 -0.81 16.04
C SER A 95 -2.07 -0.32 16.12
N LYS A 96 -1.72 0.36 17.22
CA LYS A 96 -0.34 0.81 17.50
C LYS A 96 0.65 -0.36 17.43
N GLN A 97 0.27 -1.52 17.94
CA GLN A 97 1.09 -2.73 17.90
C GLN A 97 1.40 -3.17 16.47
N ALA A 98 0.40 -3.19 15.57
CA ALA A 98 0.64 -3.54 14.17
C ALA A 98 1.56 -2.53 13.48
N GLN A 99 1.44 -1.24 13.80
CA GLN A 99 2.30 -0.19 13.26
C GLN A 99 3.75 -0.32 13.75
N ASP A 100 3.95 -0.66 15.02
CA ASP A 100 5.27 -0.92 15.61
C ASP A 100 5.93 -2.14 14.96
N GLU A 101 5.20 -3.23 14.72
CA GLU A 101 5.70 -4.40 14.00
C GLU A 101 6.05 -4.07 12.54
N PHE A 102 5.24 -3.21 11.90
CA PHE A 102 5.39 -2.90 10.49
C PHE A 102 6.60 -1.99 10.20
N TRP A 103 6.77 -0.91 10.97
CA TRP A 103 7.81 0.11 10.74
C TRP A 103 8.98 0.07 11.74
N GLY A 104 8.86 -0.69 12.84
CA GLY A 104 9.82 -0.63 13.97
C GLY A 104 11.25 -1.01 13.58
N ASP A 105 11.42 -2.17 12.95
CA ASP A 105 12.75 -2.66 12.53
C ASP A 105 13.21 -2.06 11.20
N TYR A 106 12.27 -1.58 10.38
CA TYR A 106 12.55 -1.05 9.06
C TYR A 106 11.57 0.09 8.71
N ALA A 107 12.02 1.33 8.91
CA ALA A 107 11.19 2.51 8.71
C ALA A 107 10.75 2.75 7.26
N ASP A 108 11.44 2.16 6.27
CA ASP A 108 11.09 2.25 4.85
C ASP A 108 10.18 1.10 4.39
N ALA A 109 9.59 0.35 5.33
CA ALA A 109 8.66 -0.73 5.03
C ALA A 109 7.44 -0.24 4.23
N THR A 110 7.03 -1.03 3.25
CA THR A 110 5.82 -0.80 2.47
C THR A 110 4.98 -2.06 2.36
N ALA A 111 3.70 -1.90 2.04
CA ALA A 111 2.83 -3.01 1.73
C ALA A 111 2.33 -2.95 0.29
N SER A 112 2.22 -4.10 -0.37
CA SER A 112 1.30 -4.25 -1.49
C SER A 112 -0.08 -4.63 -0.96
N SER A 113 -1.07 -4.79 -1.84
CA SER A 113 -2.37 -5.26 -1.40
C SER A 113 -3.08 -6.12 -2.43
N SER A 114 -4.11 -6.82 -1.97
CA SER A 114 -5.18 -7.35 -2.80
C SER A 114 -6.44 -7.33 -1.95
N ILE A 115 -7.26 -6.32 -2.21
CA ILE A 115 -8.34 -5.94 -1.30
C ILE A 115 -9.69 -6.60 -1.64
N ALA A 116 -9.84 -7.19 -2.83
CA ALA A 116 -11.07 -7.90 -3.17
C ALA A 116 -11.26 -9.08 -2.19
N PRO A 117 -12.43 -9.22 -1.52
CA PRO A 117 -12.60 -10.15 -0.42
C PRO A 117 -12.85 -11.59 -0.89
N PHE A 118 -11.88 -12.13 -1.65
CA PHE A 118 -11.85 -13.51 -2.11
C PHE A 118 -11.14 -14.45 -1.14
N GLY A 119 -10.38 -13.90 -0.19
CA GLY A 119 -9.76 -14.64 0.89
C GLY A 119 -10.81 -15.36 1.74
N LYS A 120 -10.55 -16.63 2.05
CA LYS A 120 -11.33 -17.44 2.97
C LYS A 120 -10.64 -17.42 4.32
N ILE A 121 -11.43 -17.30 5.38
CA ILE A 121 -10.93 -17.31 6.75
C ILE A 121 -11.63 -18.39 7.56
N GLU A 122 -10.90 -18.89 8.55
CA GLU A 122 -11.42 -19.66 9.68
C GLU A 122 -11.11 -18.87 10.95
N GLU A 123 -12.13 -18.61 11.76
CA GLU A 123 -11.96 -17.96 13.07
C GLU A 123 -11.20 -18.90 14.01
N THR A 124 -10.21 -18.37 14.73
CA THR A 124 -9.42 -19.13 15.71
C THR A 124 -9.13 -18.25 16.93
N GLU A 125 -8.59 -18.85 18.00
CA GLU A 125 -8.16 -18.07 19.16
C GLU A 125 -7.11 -17.02 18.76
N GLY A 126 -7.39 -15.75 19.04
CA GLY A 126 -6.49 -14.63 18.82
C GLY A 126 -6.37 -14.11 17.38
N GLY A 127 -7.22 -14.56 16.44
CA GLY A 127 -7.25 -14.06 15.07
C GLY A 127 -7.92 -15.00 14.09
N VAL A 128 -7.40 -15.06 12.86
CA VAL A 128 -7.94 -15.92 11.79
C VAL A 128 -6.86 -16.72 11.09
N ILE A 129 -7.22 -17.90 10.57
CA ILE A 129 -6.43 -18.65 9.59
C ILE A 129 -6.91 -18.25 8.19
N PHE A 130 -6.00 -17.73 7.36
CA PHE A 130 -6.29 -17.18 6.04
C PHE A 130 -5.79 -18.08 4.91
N ASN A 131 -6.66 -18.29 3.92
CA ASN A 131 -6.38 -19.03 2.70
C ASN A 131 -6.90 -18.27 1.47
N GLY A 132 -6.06 -18.07 0.44
CA GLY A 132 -6.52 -17.39 -0.77
C GLY A 132 -5.46 -17.21 -1.86
N ASP A 133 -5.95 -17.05 -3.08
CA ASP A 133 -5.19 -16.59 -4.24
C ASP A 133 -5.58 -15.14 -4.52
N MET A 134 -4.79 -14.23 -3.97
CA MET A 134 -5.10 -12.82 -3.87
C MET A 134 -4.48 -12.09 -5.06
N ARG A 135 -5.28 -11.95 -6.12
CA ARG A 135 -4.85 -11.43 -7.42
C ARG A 135 -4.65 -9.91 -7.41
N TRP A 136 -3.89 -9.46 -8.40
CA TRP A 136 -3.66 -8.05 -8.71
C TRP A 136 -2.97 -7.25 -7.59
N SER A 137 -1.86 -7.79 -7.10
CA SER A 137 -1.02 -7.11 -6.12
C SER A 137 0.11 -6.32 -6.79
N SER A 138 -0.20 -5.07 -7.17
CA SER A 138 0.77 -4.17 -7.79
C SER A 138 1.94 -3.86 -6.85
N GLY A 139 3.16 -3.86 -7.40
CA GLY A 139 4.39 -3.60 -6.66
C GLY A 139 4.79 -4.69 -5.67
N CYS A 140 4.13 -5.87 -5.68
CA CYS A 140 4.35 -6.89 -4.66
C CYS A 140 5.76 -7.47 -4.58
N ASP A 141 6.55 -7.43 -5.66
CA ASP A 141 7.96 -7.83 -5.61
C ASP A 141 8.79 -6.93 -4.67
N HIS A 142 8.34 -5.68 -4.48
CA HIS A 142 9.04 -4.60 -3.77
C HIS A 142 8.45 -4.28 -2.40
N ALA A 143 7.42 -5.03 -1.98
CA ALA A 143 6.72 -4.84 -0.72
C ALA A 143 7.25 -5.78 0.37
N ASP A 144 7.32 -5.26 1.59
CA ASP A 144 7.74 -5.99 2.79
C ASP A 144 6.55 -6.69 3.47
N TRP A 145 5.33 -6.22 3.18
CA TRP A 145 4.07 -6.72 3.72
C TRP A 145 2.97 -6.77 2.64
N ALA A 146 1.86 -7.42 2.94
CA ALA A 146 0.66 -7.40 2.12
C ALA A 146 -0.59 -7.11 2.96
N ILE A 147 -1.44 -6.21 2.46
CA ILE A 147 -2.79 -5.95 2.99
C ILE A 147 -3.80 -6.77 2.19
N LEU A 148 -4.58 -7.61 2.88
CA LEU A 148 -5.47 -8.60 2.29
C LEU A 148 -6.91 -8.34 2.69
N GLY A 149 -7.81 -8.26 1.71
CA GLY A 149 -9.24 -8.14 1.98
C GLY A 149 -9.92 -9.48 2.22
N PHE A 150 -10.82 -9.54 3.20
CA PHE A 150 -11.70 -10.69 3.45
C PHE A 150 -12.98 -10.25 4.16
N ASN A 151 -13.97 -11.16 4.23
CA ASN A 151 -15.16 -10.94 5.04
C ASN A 151 -15.09 -11.80 6.31
N ARG A 152 -15.33 -11.18 7.46
CA ARG A 152 -15.83 -11.86 8.67
C ARG A 152 -17.35 -11.79 8.68
N PHE A 153 -17.96 -12.41 9.69
CA PHE A 153 -19.39 -12.37 9.92
C PHE A 153 -19.66 -11.89 11.35
N ASP A 154 -20.60 -10.95 11.51
CA ASP A 154 -21.08 -10.55 12.85
C ASP A 154 -22.05 -11.59 13.43
N GLU A 155 -22.54 -11.34 14.65
CA GLU A 155 -23.46 -12.24 15.37
C GLU A 155 -24.77 -12.48 14.61
N ASP A 156 -25.20 -11.52 13.79
CA ASP A 156 -26.40 -11.58 12.96
C ASP A 156 -26.13 -12.25 11.59
N GLY A 157 -24.89 -12.66 11.32
CA GLY A 157 -24.47 -13.26 10.05
C GLY A 157 -24.27 -12.26 8.91
N ASN A 158 -24.21 -10.96 9.18
CA ASN A 158 -23.88 -9.96 8.18
C ASN A 158 -22.38 -9.94 7.90
N LYS A 159 -22.02 -9.64 6.65
CA LYS A 159 -20.62 -9.53 6.25
C LYS A 159 -19.98 -8.28 6.86
N VAL A 160 -18.87 -8.48 7.54
CA VAL A 160 -17.96 -7.42 7.99
C VAL A 160 -16.73 -7.46 7.10
N TYR A 161 -16.56 -6.45 6.25
CA TYR A 161 -15.40 -6.35 5.38
C TYR A 161 -14.17 -5.88 6.17
N CYS A 162 -13.14 -6.72 6.17
CA CYS A 162 -11.91 -6.54 6.95
C CYS A 162 -10.68 -6.53 6.06
N PHE A 163 -9.62 -5.91 6.59
CA PHE A 163 -8.27 -5.99 6.09
C PHE A 163 -7.40 -6.72 7.11
N GLY A 164 -6.53 -7.61 6.64
CA GLY A 164 -5.49 -8.24 7.44
C GLY A 164 -4.12 -7.98 6.83
N VAL A 165 -3.10 -7.88 7.68
CA VAL A 165 -1.73 -7.54 7.24
C VAL A 165 -0.78 -8.68 7.55
N VAL A 166 -0.01 -9.11 6.57
CA VAL A 166 0.96 -10.23 6.70
C VAL A 166 2.33 -9.85 6.15
N PRO A 167 3.43 -10.28 6.80
CA PRO A 167 4.78 -10.00 6.31
C PRO A 167 5.11 -10.87 5.09
N ARG A 168 6.09 -10.42 4.31
CA ARG A 168 6.50 -11.03 3.04
C ARG A 168 6.71 -12.55 3.12
N GLN A 169 7.22 -13.06 4.23
CA GLN A 169 7.55 -14.48 4.41
C GLN A 169 6.30 -15.38 4.56
N GLN A 170 5.12 -14.81 4.81
CA GLN A 170 3.87 -15.56 4.97
C GLN A 170 3.11 -15.81 3.66
N TYR A 171 3.62 -15.34 2.52
CA TYR A 171 2.96 -15.58 1.23
C TYR A 171 3.97 -15.85 0.10
N LYS A 172 3.49 -16.52 -0.93
CA LYS A 172 4.24 -16.71 -2.18
C LYS A 172 3.72 -15.76 -3.23
N ILE A 173 4.62 -15.16 -4.01
CA ILE A 173 4.25 -14.41 -5.21
C ILE A 173 4.25 -15.39 -6.38
N VAL A 174 3.13 -15.46 -7.09
CA VAL A 174 2.97 -16.25 -8.32
C VAL A 174 3.19 -15.32 -9.50
N ASP A 175 4.19 -15.60 -10.33
CA ASP A 175 4.49 -14.77 -11.50
C ASP A 175 3.52 -15.06 -12.66
N ASP A 176 2.33 -14.46 -12.58
CA ASP A 176 1.22 -14.63 -13.53
C ASP A 176 0.79 -13.33 -14.22
N TRP A 177 1.52 -12.23 -14.02
CA TRP A 177 1.19 -10.92 -14.59
C TRP A 177 1.66 -10.80 -16.05
N TYR A 178 0.85 -11.33 -16.98
CA TYR A 178 1.06 -11.21 -18.43
C TYR A 178 -0.04 -10.35 -19.07
N ALA A 179 0.06 -9.03 -18.88
CA ALA A 179 -0.92 -8.06 -19.35
C ALA A 179 -0.50 -7.36 -20.66
N ALA A 180 -1.46 -6.71 -21.32
CA ALA A 180 -1.19 -5.90 -22.52
C ALA A 180 -0.62 -4.51 -22.22
N GLY A 181 -0.87 -3.98 -21.02
CA GLY A 181 -0.38 -2.68 -20.54
C GLY A 181 -0.24 -2.69 -19.01
N MET A 182 0.37 -1.64 -18.45
CA MET A 182 0.78 -1.60 -17.04
C MET A 182 1.64 -2.82 -16.67
N LYS A 183 2.45 -3.37 -17.58
CA LYS A 183 3.23 -4.59 -17.28
C LYS A 183 4.21 -4.31 -16.17
N SER A 184 4.89 -3.18 -16.23
CA SER A 184 5.84 -2.72 -15.21
C SER A 184 5.23 -2.44 -13.83
N SER A 185 3.92 -2.63 -13.61
CA SER A 185 3.32 -2.57 -12.27
C SER A 185 3.57 -3.83 -11.43
N GLY A 186 3.95 -4.96 -12.04
CA GLY A 186 4.20 -6.21 -11.31
C GLY A 186 2.96 -6.72 -10.56
N THR A 187 1.77 -6.58 -11.16
CA THR A 187 0.46 -6.82 -10.54
C THR A 187 0.11 -8.32 -10.45
N LYS A 188 1.02 -9.07 -9.83
CA LYS A 188 1.02 -10.53 -9.69
C LYS A 188 0.02 -11.01 -8.63
N THR A 189 -0.14 -12.32 -8.50
CA THR A 189 -0.95 -12.96 -7.47
C THR A 189 -0.15 -13.30 -6.21
N LEU A 190 -0.75 -13.06 -5.03
CA LEU A 190 -0.25 -13.55 -3.75
C LEU A 190 -0.97 -14.84 -3.37
N GLU A 191 -0.23 -15.93 -3.19
CA GLU A 191 -0.72 -17.22 -2.74
C GLU A 191 -0.50 -17.35 -1.23
N LEU A 192 -1.59 -17.54 -0.48
CA LEU A 192 -1.60 -17.76 0.97
C LEU A 192 -2.28 -19.09 1.30
N ARG A 193 -1.62 -19.88 2.15
CA ARG A 193 -2.06 -21.19 2.61
C ARG A 193 -1.88 -21.28 4.12
N ASP A 194 -2.98 -21.47 4.84
CA ASP A 194 -3.03 -21.65 6.29
C ASP A 194 -2.24 -20.58 7.08
N VAL A 195 -2.39 -19.32 6.68
CA VAL A 195 -1.65 -18.20 7.27
C VAL A 195 -2.40 -17.63 8.46
N PHE A 196 -1.81 -17.70 9.65
CA PHE A 196 -2.37 -17.04 10.83
C PHE A 196 -2.18 -15.53 10.78
N ILE A 197 -3.29 -14.78 10.85
CA ILE A 197 -3.33 -13.32 10.99
C ILE A 197 -3.87 -13.02 12.40
N PRO A 198 -3.04 -12.45 13.30
CA PRO A 198 -3.47 -12.11 14.66
C PRO A 198 -4.40 -10.90 14.65
N GLU A 199 -5.29 -10.82 15.65
CA GLU A 199 -6.34 -9.82 15.74
C GLU A 199 -5.81 -8.38 15.66
N HIS A 200 -4.65 -8.08 16.26
CA HIS A 200 -4.08 -6.73 16.24
C HIS A 200 -3.63 -6.26 14.85
N ARG A 201 -3.46 -7.19 13.89
CA ARG A 201 -3.17 -6.93 12.47
C ARG A 201 -4.42 -6.99 11.58
N ILE A 202 -5.61 -7.00 12.18
CA ILE A 202 -6.90 -6.97 11.48
C ILE A 202 -7.61 -5.66 11.80
N GLU A 203 -8.18 -5.03 10.78
CA GLU A 203 -9.00 -3.83 10.96
C GLU A 203 -10.20 -3.88 10.00
N THR A 204 -11.33 -3.37 10.45
CA THR A 204 -12.55 -3.28 9.65
C THR A 204 -12.47 -2.11 8.67
N ALA A 205 -12.86 -2.34 7.43
CA ALA A 205 -12.95 -1.27 6.44
C ALA A 205 -13.95 -0.19 6.87
N LYS A 206 -14.99 -0.56 7.62
CA LYS A 206 -15.99 0.38 8.16
C LYS A 206 -15.37 1.30 9.22
N GLY A 207 -14.57 0.79 10.15
CA GLY A 207 -13.86 1.61 11.15
C GLY A 207 -12.93 2.63 10.52
N MET A 208 -12.20 2.24 9.46
CA MET A 208 -11.35 3.15 8.67
C MET A 208 -12.12 4.21 7.87
N MET A 209 -13.43 4.03 7.67
CA MET A 209 -14.27 4.96 6.91
C MET A 209 -15.10 5.89 7.80
N GLU A 210 -15.45 5.42 9.00
CA GLU A 210 -16.37 6.10 9.91
C GLU A 210 -15.66 6.69 11.15
N GLY A 211 -14.33 6.59 11.22
CA GLY A 211 -13.52 7.29 12.23
C GLY A 211 -13.49 6.60 13.58
N TYR A 212 -13.44 5.26 13.58
CA TYR A 212 -13.33 4.47 14.81
C TYR A 212 -12.35 3.29 14.68
N SER A 213 -11.50 3.28 13.67
CA SER A 213 -10.41 2.31 13.55
C SER A 213 -9.46 2.37 14.75
N ALA A 214 -8.76 1.29 15.04
CA ALA A 214 -7.84 1.18 16.17
C ALA A 214 -6.73 2.25 16.18
N GLY A 215 -6.37 2.79 15.01
CA GLY A 215 -5.38 3.86 14.87
C GLY A 215 -5.92 5.29 14.91
N PHE A 216 -7.24 5.50 15.04
CA PHE A 216 -7.89 6.79 14.79
C PHE A 216 -7.33 7.95 15.64
N ASP A 217 -7.08 7.72 16.92
CA ASP A 217 -6.61 8.75 17.87
C ASP A 217 -5.09 8.72 18.13
N LEU A 218 -4.31 7.96 17.34
CA LEU A 218 -2.86 7.84 17.58
C LEU A 218 -2.06 9.09 17.17
N TYR A 219 -2.60 9.93 16.29
CA TYR A 219 -1.90 11.06 15.68
C TYR A 219 -2.71 12.36 15.74
N PRO A 220 -2.91 12.94 16.94
CA PRO A 220 -3.79 14.10 17.14
C PRO A 220 -3.36 15.36 16.40
N ASP A 221 -2.08 15.50 16.09
CA ASP A 221 -1.53 16.67 15.39
C ASP A 221 -1.49 16.50 13.86
N SER A 222 -2.00 15.39 13.32
CA SER A 222 -1.97 15.10 11.90
C SER A 222 -3.27 15.47 11.20
N ASP A 223 -3.15 16.12 10.04
CA ASP A 223 -4.31 16.51 9.23
C ASP A 223 -4.83 15.38 8.33
N ILE A 224 -4.08 14.27 8.18
CA ILE A 224 -4.38 13.24 7.17
C ILE A 224 -5.06 11.99 7.73
N TYR A 225 -4.89 11.67 9.02
CA TYR A 225 -5.41 10.41 9.59
C TYR A 225 -6.86 10.47 10.09
N TYR A 226 -7.44 11.66 10.18
CA TYR A 226 -8.88 11.86 10.47
C TYR A 226 -9.78 11.78 9.25
N THR A 227 -9.19 11.59 8.06
CA THR A 227 -9.93 11.43 6.82
C THR A 227 -10.20 9.94 6.55
N PRO A 228 -11.31 9.59 5.88
CA PRO A 228 -11.55 8.20 5.48
C PRO A 228 -10.40 7.65 4.62
N TYR A 229 -10.09 6.35 4.73
CA TYR A 229 -8.96 5.75 3.98
C TYR A 229 -9.15 5.79 2.45
N ARG A 230 -10.40 5.72 1.97
CA ARG A 230 -10.70 5.45 0.56
C ARG A 230 -10.22 6.54 -0.41
N PRO A 231 -10.35 7.85 -0.13
CA PRO A 231 -9.71 8.90 -0.92
C PRO A 231 -8.20 8.73 -1.09
N TYR A 232 -7.48 8.33 -0.04
CA TYR A 232 -6.02 8.11 -0.10
C TYR A 232 -5.68 6.85 -0.88
N PHE A 233 -6.41 5.75 -0.65
CA PHE A 233 -6.24 4.53 -1.43
C PHE A 233 -6.50 4.76 -2.93
N ALA A 234 -7.54 5.52 -3.28
CA ALA A 234 -8.00 5.65 -4.66
C ALA A 234 -7.32 6.78 -5.47
N CYS A 235 -6.57 7.68 -4.84
CA CYS A 235 -6.04 8.86 -5.52
C CYS A 235 -5.09 8.51 -6.68
N GLY A 236 -4.28 7.47 -6.52
CA GLY A 236 -3.35 7.00 -7.55
C GLY A 236 -4.07 6.53 -8.81
N PHE A 237 -5.25 5.93 -8.69
CA PHE A 237 -6.01 5.44 -9.86
C PHE A 237 -6.43 6.56 -10.80
N ALA A 238 -6.83 7.71 -10.24
CA ALA A 238 -7.25 8.86 -11.03
C ALA A 238 -6.05 9.69 -11.53
N ALA A 239 -4.95 9.74 -10.79
CA ALA A 239 -3.77 10.52 -11.17
C ALA A 239 -2.96 9.92 -12.34
N ILE A 240 -3.18 8.64 -12.67
CA ILE A 240 -2.42 7.87 -13.69
C ILE A 240 -3.21 7.76 -15.01
N SER A 241 -4.32 8.50 -15.16
CA SER A 241 -5.17 8.49 -16.35
C SER A 241 -4.55 9.16 -17.58
#